data_AF-A0A9Q7TPW8-F1
#
_entry.id   AF-A0A9Q7TPW8-F1
#
_cell.length_a   1.000
_cell.length_b   1.000
_cell.length_c   1.000
_cell.angle_alpha   90.00
_cell.angle_beta   90.00
_cell.angle_gamma   90.00
#
_symmetry.space_group_name_H-M   'P 1'
#
loop_
_entity.id
_entity.type
_entity.pdbx_description
1 polymer ?
#
loop_
_entity_poly.entity_id
_entity_poly.type
_entity_poly.pdbx_seq_one_letter_code
_entity_poly.pdbx_strand_id
1 'polypeptide(L)'
;MCDLQGFHCSIAKILDFAAGLGQKAYPGAWNDLDMLEVGNRGLSLDESLVHFSMWAMVRSPLILGNGLTKMTNQTRAIIKNKHVIDISQDPGSSQQRRSGRMVWIRLRENLQR
;
A
#
# COMPACT_ATOMS: atom_id res chain seq x y z
N MET A 1 -14.60 -15.21 -9.52
CA MET A 1 -14.41 -14.55 -10.83
C MET A 1 -13.62 -13.29 -10.56
N CYS A 2 -12.37 -13.25 -11.03
CA CYS A 2 -11.37 -12.22 -10.70
C CYS A 2 -10.53 -12.02 -11.95
N ASP A 3 -11.21 -11.62 -13.02
CA ASP A 3 -10.73 -11.81 -14.40
C ASP A 3 -10.00 -10.56 -14.94
N LEU A 4 -10.00 -9.46 -14.17
CA LEU A 4 -9.30 -8.22 -14.52
C LEU A 4 -8.14 -7.96 -13.56
N GLN A 5 -6.94 -7.80 -14.13
CA GLN A 5 -5.77 -7.28 -13.44
C GLN A 5 -6.02 -5.80 -13.08
N GLY A 6 -5.67 -5.39 -11.86
CA GLY A 6 -5.80 -4.01 -11.37
C GLY A 6 -7.05 -3.73 -10.51
N PHE A 7 -7.95 -4.70 -10.30
CA PHE A 7 -9.19 -4.47 -9.55
C PHE A 7 -9.45 -5.53 -8.48
N HIS A 8 -10.08 -5.07 -7.38
CA HIS A 8 -10.65 -5.87 -6.29
C HIS A 8 -9.75 -7.05 -5.87
N CYS A 9 -9.99 -8.23 -6.45
CA CYS A 9 -9.27 -9.46 -6.19
C CYS A 9 -7.77 -9.40 -6.48
N SER A 10 -7.33 -8.62 -7.47
CA SER A 10 -5.91 -8.57 -7.84
C SER A 10 -5.08 -8.00 -6.71
N ILE A 11 -5.59 -6.94 -6.06
CA ILE A 11 -4.96 -6.31 -4.89
C ILE A 11 -4.86 -7.31 -3.72
N ALA A 12 -5.95 -8.04 -3.45
CA ALA A 12 -5.95 -9.07 -2.41
C ALA A 12 -4.94 -10.19 -2.72
N LYS A 13 -4.87 -10.66 -3.97
CA LYS A 13 -3.90 -11.68 -4.40
C LYS A 13 -2.46 -11.21 -4.27
N ILE A 14 -2.17 -9.95 -4.65
CA ILE A 14 -0.83 -9.35 -4.52
C ILE A 14 -0.45 -9.29 -3.04
N LEU A 15 -1.36 -8.88 -2.15
CA LEU A 15 -1.10 -8.83 -0.72
C LEU A 15 -0.93 -10.22 -0.09
N ASP A 16 -1.70 -11.21 -0.51
CA ASP A 16 -1.54 -12.59 -0.06
C ASP A 16 -0.19 -13.18 -0.52
N PHE A 17 0.23 -12.87 -1.74
CA PHE A 17 1.55 -13.26 -2.25
C PHE A 17 2.68 -12.56 -1.48
N ALA A 18 2.58 -11.24 -1.29
CA ALA A 18 3.55 -10.44 -0.54
C ALA A 18 3.69 -10.92 0.92
N ALA A 19 2.60 -11.36 1.55
CA ALA A 19 2.60 -11.91 2.90
C ALA A 19 3.49 -13.16 3.03
N GLY A 20 3.52 -14.02 2.01
CA GLY A 20 4.31 -15.24 2.00
C GLY A 20 5.81 -15.01 1.75
N LEU A 21 6.18 -13.94 1.04
CA LEU A 21 7.58 -13.63 0.72
C LEU A 21 8.36 -13.08 1.90
N GLY A 22 7.66 -12.50 2.88
CA GLY A 22 8.27 -11.67 3.90
C GLY A 22 8.86 -10.38 3.32
N GLN A 23 9.23 -9.46 4.20
CA GLN A 23 9.85 -8.23 3.77
C GLN A 23 11.34 -8.44 3.48
N LYS A 24 11.72 -8.32 2.21
CA LYS A 24 13.11 -8.33 1.73
C LYS A 24 13.63 -6.93 1.42
N ALA A 25 12.86 -5.91 1.79
CA ALA A 25 13.20 -4.51 1.58
C ALA A 25 14.30 -4.07 2.56
N TYR A 26 15.27 -3.31 2.05
CA TYR A 26 16.35 -2.68 2.80
C TYR A 26 16.59 -1.27 2.24
N PRO A 27 17.32 -0.38 2.94
CA PRO A 27 17.57 0.97 2.42
C PRO A 27 18.14 0.93 0.99
N GLY A 28 17.39 1.49 0.03
CA GLY A 28 17.74 1.46 -1.40
C GLY A 28 17.09 0.36 -2.24
N ALA A 29 16.38 -0.60 -1.64
CA ALA A 29 15.65 -1.66 -2.35
C ALA A 29 14.32 -2.00 -1.68
N TRP A 30 13.25 -2.12 -2.48
CA TRP A 30 11.89 -2.30 -1.99
C TRP A 30 11.22 -3.51 -2.67
N ASN A 31 10.25 -4.11 -1.99
CA ASN A 31 9.34 -5.04 -2.61
C ASN A 31 8.33 -4.23 -3.45
N ASP A 32 8.48 -4.25 -4.77
CA ASP A 32 7.54 -3.62 -5.67
C ASP A 32 6.31 -4.50 -5.86
N LEU A 33 5.14 -3.96 -5.50
CA LEU A 33 3.85 -4.63 -5.61
C LEU A 33 3.05 -4.13 -6.80
N ASP A 34 3.70 -3.40 -7.71
CA ASP A 34 3.11 -2.72 -8.86
C ASP A 34 2.41 -1.40 -8.47
N MET A 35 1.98 -0.66 -9.50
CA MET A 35 1.43 0.68 -9.40
C MET A 35 0.13 0.78 -8.58
N LEU A 36 -0.13 1.98 -8.08
CA LEU A 36 -1.35 2.32 -7.37
C LEU A 36 -2.51 2.57 -8.34
N GLU A 37 -3.61 1.85 -8.12
CA GLU A 37 -4.87 1.98 -8.87
C GLU A 37 -5.86 2.96 -8.20
N VAL A 38 -5.38 3.75 -7.23
CA VAL A 38 -6.19 4.68 -6.43
C VAL A 38 -6.86 5.73 -7.32
N GLY A 39 -8.19 5.71 -7.37
CA GLY A 39 -8.97 6.64 -8.20
C GLY A 39 -9.09 6.25 -9.68
N ASN A 40 -8.63 5.06 -10.06
CA ASN A 40 -9.01 4.45 -11.34
C ASN A 40 -10.41 3.83 -11.25
N ARG A 41 -11.04 3.62 -12.42
CA ARG A 41 -12.39 3.06 -12.51
C ARG A 41 -12.35 1.58 -12.15
N GLY A 42 -13.04 1.17 -11.08
CA GLY A 42 -13.09 -0.24 -10.65
C GLY A 42 -12.61 -0.47 -9.22
N LEU A 43 -12.27 0.59 -8.49
CA LEU A 43 -12.13 0.57 -7.03
C LEU A 43 -13.11 1.55 -6.42
N SER A 44 -13.81 1.11 -5.37
CA SER A 44 -14.54 2.01 -4.50
C SER A 44 -13.57 2.92 -3.72
N LEU A 45 -14.12 3.97 -3.08
CA LEU A 45 -13.31 4.86 -2.25
C LEU A 45 -12.66 4.12 -1.08
N ASP A 46 -13.40 3.23 -0.44
CA ASP A 46 -12.92 2.44 0.69
C ASP A 46 -11.83 1.46 0.26
N GLU A 47 -11.99 0.81 -0.90
CA GLU A 47 -10.94 -0.06 -1.44
C GLU A 47 -9.70 0.71 -1.85
N SER A 48 -9.85 1.92 -2.38
CA SER A 48 -8.73 2.82 -2.66
C SER A 48 -7.96 3.20 -1.39
N LEU A 49 -8.69 3.45 -0.28
CA LEU A 49 -8.11 3.76 1.01
C LEU A 49 -7.34 2.57 1.57
N VAL A 50 -7.93 1.37 1.52
CA VAL A 50 -7.27 0.13 1.96
C VAL A 50 -6.04 -0.17 1.09
N HIS A 51 -6.15 -0.06 -0.23
CA HIS A 51 -5.05 -0.31 -1.17
C HIS A 51 -3.85 0.61 -0.90
N PHE A 52 -4.08 1.92 -0.78
CA PHE A 52 -3.03 2.89 -0.45
C PHE A 52 -2.38 2.61 0.90
N SER A 53 -3.21 2.33 1.92
CA SER A 53 -2.73 2.03 3.27
C SER A 53 -1.88 0.75 3.31
N MET A 54 -2.27 -0.29 2.56
CA MET A 54 -1.55 -1.55 2.49
C MET A 54 -0.20 -1.39 1.79
N TRP A 55 -0.14 -0.66 0.66
CA TRP A 55 1.13 -0.39 -0.03
C TRP A 55 2.11 0.38 0.86
N ALA A 56 1.61 1.35 1.63
CA ALA A 56 2.41 2.07 2.60
C ALA A 56 2.90 1.18 3.75
N MET A 57 2.04 0.29 4.26
CA MET A 57 2.41 -0.64 5.32
C MET A 57 3.53 -1.57 4.86
N VAL A 58 3.43 -2.15 3.65
CA VAL A 58 4.40 -3.12 3.12
C VAL A 58 5.65 -2.50 2.47
N ARG A 59 5.81 -1.17 2.54
CA ARG A 59 6.90 -0.39 1.91
C ARG A 59 7.04 -0.65 0.40
N SER A 60 5.91 -0.77 -0.29
CA SER A 60 5.94 -0.76 -1.74
C SER A 60 6.11 0.68 -2.26
N PRO A 61 6.76 0.88 -3.43
CA PRO A 61 6.80 2.18 -4.07
C PRO A 61 5.39 2.75 -4.28
N LEU A 62 5.17 4.00 -3.87
CA LEU A 62 3.89 4.68 -4.02
C LEU A 62 3.80 5.39 -5.39
N ILE A 63 3.78 4.60 -6.46
CA ILE A 63 3.73 5.11 -7.84
C ILE A 63 2.26 5.20 -8.29
N LEU A 64 1.79 6.40 -8.64
CA LEU A 64 0.41 6.62 -9.05
C LEU A 64 0.16 6.18 -10.50
N GLY A 65 -0.77 5.25 -10.70
CA GLY A 65 -1.23 4.80 -12.03
C GLY A 65 -2.47 5.54 -12.54
N ASN A 66 -2.93 6.59 -11.85
CA ASN A 66 -4.16 7.31 -12.18
C ASN A 66 -3.93 8.59 -13.00
N GLY A 67 -4.98 9.04 -13.69
CA GLY A 67 -4.96 10.30 -14.42
C GLY A 67 -4.92 11.52 -13.50
N LEU A 68 -3.73 12.11 -13.28
CA LEU A 68 -3.53 13.23 -12.35
C LEU A 68 -4.40 14.47 -12.64
N THR A 69 -4.76 14.69 -13.90
CA THR A 69 -5.61 15.83 -14.33
C THR A 69 -7.10 15.63 -14.05
N LYS A 70 -7.55 14.39 -13.83
CA LYS A 70 -8.96 14.03 -13.65
C LYS A 70 -9.26 13.50 -12.25
N MET A 71 -8.34 13.69 -11.32
CA MET A 71 -8.43 13.15 -9.96
C MET A 71 -9.47 13.90 -9.12
N THR A 72 -10.34 13.16 -8.43
CA THR A 72 -11.31 13.74 -7.50
C THR A 72 -10.64 14.27 -6.22
N ASN A 73 -11.31 15.16 -5.50
CA ASN A 73 -10.83 15.65 -4.21
C ASN A 73 -10.68 14.54 -3.16
N GLN A 74 -11.54 13.52 -3.21
CA GLN A 74 -11.48 12.37 -2.31
C GLN A 74 -10.24 11.51 -2.58
N THR A 75 -9.98 11.18 -3.84
CA THR A 75 -8.76 10.47 -4.24
C THR A 75 -7.51 11.26 -3.85
N ARG A 76 -7.53 12.57 -4.06
CA ARG A 76 -6.43 13.47 -3.67
C ARG A 76 -6.19 13.46 -2.15
N ALA A 77 -7.25 13.39 -1.34
CA ALA A 77 -7.12 13.32 0.11
C ALA A 77 -6.46 12.01 0.57
N ILE A 78 -6.75 10.89 -0.10
CA ILE A 78 -6.12 9.59 0.17
C ILE A 78 -4.61 9.66 -0.10
N ILE A 79 -4.22 10.02 -1.33
CA ILE A 79 -2.81 9.98 -1.76
C ILE A 79 -1.94 11.03 -1.07
N LYS A 80 -2.55 12.10 -0.51
CA LYS A 80 -1.85 13.16 0.24
C LYS A 80 -1.88 12.95 1.75
N ASN A 81 -2.38 11.81 2.24
CA ASN A 81 -2.42 11.56 3.67
C ASN A 81 -1.00 11.45 4.24
N LYS A 82 -0.57 12.50 4.94
CA LYS A 82 0.79 12.61 5.49
C LYS A 82 1.12 11.48 6.46
N HIS A 83 0.16 11.05 7.29
CA HIS A 83 0.42 10.00 8.28
C HIS A 83 0.72 8.65 7.60
N VAL A 84 0.02 8.33 6.51
CA VAL A 84 0.25 7.10 5.74
C VAL A 84 1.58 7.18 4.98
N ILE A 85 1.89 8.33 4.40
CA ILE A 85 3.20 8.57 3.74
C ILE A 85 4.34 8.44 4.75
N ASP A 86 4.22 9.01 5.94
CA ASP A 86 5.24 8.95 6.99
C ASP A 86 5.47 7.50 7.46
N ILE A 87 4.45 6.62 7.41
CA ILE A 87 4.62 5.18 7.64
C ILE A 87 5.42 4.55 6.50
N SER A 88 5.08 4.85 5.23
CA SER A 88 5.80 4.33 4.07
C SER A 88 7.28 4.73 4.08
N GLN A 89 7.57 5.98 4.38
CA GLN A 89 8.91 6.61 4.28
C GLN A 89 9.74 6.53 5.56
N ASP A 90 9.22 5.85 6.60
CA ASP A 90 9.93 5.65 7.86
C ASP A 90 11.33 5.02 7.63
N PRO A 91 12.43 5.66 8.09
CA PRO A 91 13.80 5.17 7.82
C PRO A 91 14.15 3.88 8.57
N GLY A 92 13.40 3.51 9.62
CA GLY A 92 13.69 2.31 10.43
C GLY A 92 13.56 1.00 9.65
N SER A 93 14.37 -0.01 10.00
CA SER A 93 14.26 -1.39 9.50
C SER A 93 13.07 -2.11 10.13
N SER A 94 11.88 -1.62 9.84
CA SER A 94 10.63 -2.12 10.38
C SER A 94 10.19 -3.36 9.60
N GLN A 95 10.38 -4.55 10.18
CA GLN A 95 9.86 -5.81 9.64
C GLN A 95 8.33 -5.79 9.70
N GLN A 96 7.66 -5.96 8.56
CA GLN A 96 6.22 -6.22 8.51
C GLN A 96 5.95 -7.70 8.70
N ARG A 97 4.93 -8.01 9.50
CA ARG A 97 4.45 -9.38 9.69
C ARG A 97 2.93 -9.38 9.63
N ARG A 98 2.37 -10.36 8.93
CA ARG A 98 0.94 -10.67 8.97
C ARG A 98 0.63 -11.50 10.22
N SER A 99 -0.36 -11.07 10.97
CA SER A 99 -0.92 -11.79 12.11
C SER A 99 -2.36 -12.19 11.79
N GLY A 100 -2.65 -13.50 11.73
CA GLY A 100 -4.00 -13.99 11.40
C GLY A 100 -4.48 -13.66 9.97
N ARG A 101 -5.80 -13.54 9.81
CA ARG A 101 -6.44 -13.49 8.48
C ARG A 101 -6.17 -12.21 7.70
N MET A 102 -5.95 -11.06 8.32
CA MET A 102 -5.62 -9.81 7.59
C MET A 102 -5.07 -8.69 8.49
N VAL A 103 -4.41 -9.02 9.62
CA VAL A 103 -3.79 -8.00 10.47
C VAL A 103 -2.34 -7.82 10.03
N TRP A 104 -1.94 -6.59 9.74
CA TRP A 104 -0.57 -6.24 9.43
C TRP A 104 0.02 -5.44 10.58
N ILE A 105 1.19 -5.86 11.06
CA ILE A 105 1.91 -5.18 12.12
C ILE A 105 3.24 -4.72 11.55
N ARG A 106 3.55 -3.44 11.78
CA ARG A 106 4.83 -2.83 11.45
C ARG A 106 5.38 -2.14 12.68
N LEU A 107 6.57 -2.57 13.11
CA LEU A 107 7.25 -2.01 14.27
C LEU A 107 8.04 -0.78 13.84
N ARG A 108 7.78 0.38 14.45
CA ARG A 108 8.59 1.58 14.26
C ARG A 108 9.66 1.61 15.35
N GLU A 109 10.93 1.68 14.95
CA GLU A 109 12.00 2.02 15.88
C GLU A 109 11.88 3.54 16.17
N ASN A 110 11.61 3.89 17.43
CA ASN A 110 11.45 5.26 17.98
C ASN A 110 10.01 5.80 18.12
N LEU A 111 9.31 5.30 19.15
CA LEU A 111 8.14 5.94 19.79
C LEU A 111 8.49 6.40 21.22
N GLN A 112 9.63 7.08 21.37
CA GLN A 112 10.13 7.60 22.67
C GLN A 112 10.66 9.05 22.58
N ARG A 113 10.18 9.88 21.65
CA ARG A 113 10.39 11.34 21.71
C ARG A 113 9.15 12.10 21.25
#